data_AF-A0A511H7Y4-F1
#
_entry.id   AF-A0A511H7Y4-F1
#
_cell.length_a   1.000
_cell.length_b   1.000
_cell.length_c   1.000
_cell.angle_alpha   90.00
_cell.angle_beta   90.00
_cell.angle_gamma   90.00
#
_symmetry.space_group_name_H-M   'P 1'
#
loop_
_entity.id
_entity.type
_entity.pdbx_description
1 polymer ?
#
loop_
_entity_poly.entity_id
_entity_poly.type
_entity_poly.pdbx_seq_one_letter_code
_entity_poly.pdbx_strand_id
1 'polypeptide(L)'
;MARAVRSLLTGTLRDLRVFAVDDGSTDGTREVLTDLAASDSRVEVLDGRGRGLVAALNLALREATSPYVARMDADDEALPKRLEASLTALEAEPGLAGVGTAVELFRDDKPVSPSLQAYATWLSGLTTAERLDRERFIESPLCHPSVCLRRDALVAAGGWQDGDFPEDYALWLELLDRGFGLRNLPEVLLRWRDSDGRMTRTDPRYAVKRFLWTKARYLTRGRGPLADGRPCTVWGAGPSGKTLTHFLHEEGVRVRRYVEVHPRKVGTRIHGIPVISPQELGAPGDGHLLVCVGVRWARAEIREDLIGRGWVEGRDFTCAA
;
A
#
# COMPACT_ATOMS: atom_id res chain seq x y z
N MET A 1 -0.62 -23.58 4.59
CA MET A 1 0.21 -23.99 3.45
C MET A 1 -0.50 -24.79 2.36
N ALA A 2 -0.90 -26.07 2.55
CA ALA A 2 -1.40 -26.90 1.44
C ALA A 2 -2.60 -26.30 0.67
N ARG A 3 -3.54 -25.72 1.42
CA ARG A 3 -4.71 -25.02 0.88
C ARG A 3 -4.32 -23.84 -0.01
N ALA A 4 -3.33 -23.04 0.40
CA ALA A 4 -2.83 -21.90 -0.34
C ALA A 4 -2.24 -22.33 -1.70
N VAL A 5 -1.28 -23.26 -1.70
CA VAL A 5 -0.66 -23.75 -2.95
C VAL A 5 -1.70 -24.39 -3.87
N ARG A 6 -2.58 -25.25 -3.35
CA ARG A 6 -3.63 -25.88 -4.16
C ARG A 6 -4.56 -24.85 -4.80
N SER A 7 -4.93 -23.79 -4.09
CA SER A 7 -5.79 -22.73 -4.63
C SER A 7 -5.22 -22.08 -5.90
N LEU A 8 -3.89 -21.90 -5.96
CA LEU A 8 -3.18 -21.42 -7.15
C LEU A 8 -3.21 -22.47 -8.28
N LEU A 9 -2.87 -23.71 -7.97
CA LEU A 9 -2.75 -24.80 -8.96
C LEU A 9 -4.08 -25.19 -9.62
N THR A 10 -5.19 -25.04 -8.89
CA THR A 10 -6.55 -25.32 -9.38
C THR A 10 -7.18 -24.18 -10.18
N GLY A 11 -6.51 -23.02 -10.24
CA GLY A 11 -6.96 -21.84 -10.99
C GLY A 11 -7.10 -22.08 -12.50
N THR A 12 -7.72 -21.12 -13.18
CA THR A 12 -7.98 -21.18 -14.62
C THR A 12 -6.72 -21.00 -15.46
N LEU A 13 -5.79 -20.15 -15.03
CA LEU A 13 -4.46 -20.06 -15.62
C LEU A 13 -3.67 -21.33 -15.29
N ARG A 14 -3.20 -22.05 -16.32
CA ARG A 14 -2.48 -23.33 -16.14
C ARG A 14 -0.97 -23.19 -16.27
N ASP A 15 -0.52 -22.28 -17.12
CA ASP A 15 0.90 -21.96 -17.33
C ASP A 15 1.39 -21.04 -16.22
N LEU A 16 1.85 -21.64 -15.13
CA LEU A 16 2.40 -20.94 -13.97
C LEU A 16 3.45 -21.80 -13.26
N ARG A 17 4.34 -21.13 -12.54
CA ARG A 17 5.25 -21.74 -11.58
C ARG A 17 4.97 -21.16 -10.20
N VAL A 18 4.98 -22.01 -9.17
CA VAL A 18 4.78 -21.63 -7.78
C VAL A 18 6.09 -21.82 -7.04
N PHE A 19 6.74 -20.73 -6.67
CA PHE A 19 7.87 -20.76 -5.74
C PHE A 19 7.34 -20.67 -4.30
N ALA A 20 7.37 -21.79 -3.59
CA ALA A 20 7.03 -21.85 -2.18
C ALA A 20 8.32 -21.69 -1.36
N VAL A 21 8.52 -20.50 -0.78
CA VAL A 21 9.70 -20.23 0.05
C VAL A 21 9.41 -20.65 1.48
N ASP A 22 10.06 -21.71 1.95
CA ASP A 22 10.07 -22.10 3.34
C ASP A 22 11.17 -21.33 4.07
N ASP A 23 10.78 -20.34 4.87
CA ASP A 23 11.70 -19.46 5.59
C ASP A 23 11.92 -19.93 7.03
N GLY A 24 12.17 -21.23 7.21
CA GLY A 24 12.51 -21.82 8.50
C GLY A 24 11.30 -22.27 9.34
N SER A 25 10.27 -22.82 8.69
CA SER A 25 9.12 -23.39 9.38
C SER A 25 9.49 -24.55 10.32
N THR A 26 8.76 -24.67 11.43
CA THR A 26 8.98 -25.72 12.46
C THR A 26 7.73 -26.59 12.71
N ASP A 27 6.70 -26.44 11.89
CA ASP A 27 5.34 -26.95 12.12
C ASP A 27 4.88 -27.99 11.08
N GLY A 28 5.82 -28.66 10.41
CA GLY A 28 5.52 -29.64 9.36
C GLY A 28 5.28 -29.03 7.97
N THR A 29 5.41 -27.71 7.83
CA THR A 29 5.20 -27.01 6.55
C THR A 29 6.15 -27.49 5.46
N ARG A 30 7.42 -27.81 5.80
CA ARG A 30 8.41 -28.28 4.84
C ARG A 30 8.03 -29.59 4.19
N GLU A 31 7.53 -30.53 4.98
CA GLU A 31 7.07 -31.85 4.55
C GLU A 31 5.88 -31.70 3.60
N VAL A 32 4.89 -30.89 3.99
CA VAL A 32 3.72 -30.58 3.14
C VAL A 32 4.13 -29.97 1.80
N LEU A 33 5.10 -29.06 1.78
CA LEU A 33 5.59 -28.46 0.54
C LEU A 33 6.36 -29.46 -0.33
N THR A 34 7.14 -30.34 0.30
CA THR A 34 7.89 -31.39 -0.39
C THR A 34 6.95 -32.38 -1.08
N ASP A 35 5.88 -32.80 -0.39
CA ASP A 35 4.85 -33.67 -0.97
C ASP A 35 4.13 -33.01 -2.15
N LEU A 36 3.83 -31.70 -2.04
CA LEU A 36 3.22 -30.94 -3.13
C LEU A 36 4.12 -30.85 -4.35
N ALA A 37 5.41 -30.54 -4.16
CA ALA A 37 6.38 -30.48 -5.26
C ALA A 37 6.63 -31.84 -5.90
N ALA A 38 6.55 -32.93 -5.14
CA ALA A 38 6.59 -34.28 -5.70
C ALA A 38 5.34 -34.61 -6.54
N SER A 39 4.20 -34.02 -6.21
CA SER A 39 2.91 -34.29 -6.88
C SER A 39 2.60 -33.38 -8.07
N ASP A 40 3.17 -32.18 -8.14
CA ASP A 40 2.92 -31.19 -9.20
C ASP A 40 4.22 -30.47 -9.56
N SER A 41 4.70 -30.68 -10.78
CA SER A 41 5.98 -30.15 -11.28
C SER A 41 6.00 -28.62 -11.42
N ARG A 42 4.86 -27.95 -11.27
CA ARG A 42 4.77 -26.48 -11.24
C ARG A 42 5.19 -25.90 -9.89
N VAL A 43 5.29 -26.72 -8.84
CA VAL A 43 5.67 -26.27 -7.49
C VAL A 43 7.16 -26.51 -7.24
N GLU A 44 7.85 -25.46 -6.81
CA GLU A 44 9.25 -25.50 -6.44
C GLU A 44 9.44 -24.95 -5.02
N VAL A 45 10.12 -25.71 -4.17
CA VAL A 45 10.34 -25.35 -2.77
C VAL A 45 11.72 -24.72 -2.63
N LEU A 46 11.76 -23.46 -2.19
CA LEU A 46 12.99 -22.73 -1.95
C LEU A 46 13.26 -22.65 -0.44
N ASP A 47 14.52 -22.83 -0.04
CA ASP A 47 14.96 -22.65 1.34
C ASP A 47 15.30 -21.16 1.59
N GLY A 48 14.46 -20.48 2.36
CA GLY A 48 14.63 -19.08 2.76
C GLY A 48 15.73 -18.85 3.79
N ARG A 49 16.08 -19.90 4.54
CA ARG A 49 17.08 -19.91 5.62
C ARG A 49 16.73 -19.05 6.85
N GLY A 50 15.45 -18.75 7.08
CA GLY A 50 14.99 -17.99 8.24
C GLY A 50 15.44 -16.53 8.22
N ARG A 51 15.44 -15.90 7.04
CA ARG A 51 15.96 -14.53 6.85
C ARG A 51 14.87 -13.45 6.80
N GLY A 52 13.62 -13.83 7.01
CA GLY A 52 12.47 -12.95 7.04
C GLY A 52 11.81 -12.73 5.67
N LEU A 53 10.63 -12.12 5.72
CA LEU A 53 9.73 -11.89 4.59
C LEU A 53 10.44 -11.28 3.37
N VAL A 54 11.19 -10.19 3.54
CA VAL A 54 11.83 -9.48 2.41
C VAL A 54 12.88 -10.36 1.73
N ALA A 55 13.67 -11.09 2.50
CA ALA A 55 14.68 -12.00 1.95
C ALA A 55 14.03 -13.16 1.18
N ALA A 56 12.91 -13.69 1.68
CA ALA A 56 12.12 -14.72 1.02
C ALA A 56 11.49 -14.22 -0.30
N LEU A 57 10.86 -13.04 -0.28
CA LEU A 57 10.27 -12.41 -1.47
C LEU A 57 11.32 -12.19 -2.57
N ASN A 58 12.48 -11.65 -2.21
CA ASN A 58 13.56 -11.42 -3.16
C ASN A 58 14.26 -12.71 -3.60
N LEU A 59 14.24 -13.77 -2.79
CA LEU A 59 14.68 -15.10 -3.22
C LEU A 59 13.80 -15.62 -4.35
N ALA A 60 12.48 -15.63 -4.15
CA ALA A 60 11.54 -16.02 -5.20
C ALA A 60 11.65 -15.14 -6.46
N LEU A 61 11.84 -13.82 -6.31
CA LEU A 61 12.00 -12.90 -7.45
C LEU A 61 13.24 -13.20 -8.30
N ARG A 62 14.35 -13.64 -7.67
CA ARG A 62 15.57 -14.01 -8.40
C ARG A 62 15.37 -15.28 -9.22
N GLU A 63 14.64 -16.25 -8.69
CA GLU A 63 14.33 -17.51 -9.39
C GLU A 63 13.22 -17.35 -10.43
N ALA A 64 12.32 -16.38 -10.24
CA ALA A 64 11.26 -16.08 -11.19
C ALA A 64 11.81 -15.46 -12.48
N THR A 65 11.61 -16.15 -13.61
CA THR A 65 12.01 -15.69 -14.95
C THR A 65 10.83 -15.25 -15.82
N SER A 66 9.59 -15.43 -15.35
CA SER A 66 8.38 -15.05 -16.08
C SER A 66 8.25 -13.52 -16.22
N PRO A 67 7.56 -13.01 -17.26
CA PRO A 67 7.30 -11.57 -17.41
C PRO A 67 6.47 -10.97 -16.28
N TYR A 68 5.71 -11.82 -15.58
CA TYR A 68 4.81 -11.43 -14.49
C TYR A 68 5.13 -12.22 -13.23
N VAL A 69 5.01 -11.56 -12.07
CA VAL A 69 5.22 -12.14 -10.74
C VAL A 69 3.98 -11.84 -9.91
N ALA A 70 3.28 -12.90 -9.48
CA ALA A 70 2.20 -12.81 -8.51
C ALA A 70 2.69 -13.21 -7.13
N ARG A 71 2.20 -12.53 -6.09
CA ARG A 71 2.54 -12.82 -4.68
C ARG A 71 1.29 -13.28 -3.94
N MET A 72 1.43 -14.22 -3.01
CA MET A 72 0.34 -14.63 -2.11
C MET A 72 0.92 -15.07 -0.75
N ASP A 73 0.21 -14.81 0.34
CA ASP A 73 0.60 -15.31 1.67
C ASP A 73 0.24 -16.81 1.82
N ALA A 74 0.98 -17.51 2.68
CA ALA A 74 0.87 -18.96 2.87
C ALA A 74 -0.43 -19.44 3.55
N ASP A 75 -1.23 -18.49 4.03
CA ASP A 75 -2.46 -18.67 4.78
C ASP A 75 -3.70 -18.10 4.05
N ASP A 76 -3.51 -17.53 2.86
CA ASP A 76 -4.52 -17.02 1.94
C ASP A 76 -4.97 -18.05 0.90
N GLU A 77 -6.04 -17.72 0.16
CA GLU A 77 -6.51 -18.52 -0.97
C GLU A 77 -6.82 -17.67 -2.21
N ALA A 78 -6.25 -18.06 -3.34
CA ALA A 78 -6.61 -17.52 -4.64
C ALA A 78 -7.97 -18.08 -5.10
N LEU A 79 -8.84 -17.21 -5.60
CA LEU A 79 -10.04 -17.64 -6.32
C LEU A 79 -9.68 -18.02 -7.76
N PRO A 80 -10.46 -18.91 -8.43
CA PRO A 80 -10.02 -19.59 -9.64
C PRO A 80 -9.51 -18.68 -10.77
N LYS A 81 -10.12 -17.50 -10.95
CA LYS A 81 -9.79 -16.56 -12.04
C LYS A 81 -8.72 -15.52 -11.68
N ARG A 82 -8.15 -15.56 -10.47
CA ARG A 82 -7.28 -14.48 -9.95
C ARG A 82 -6.13 -14.12 -10.89
N LEU A 83 -5.31 -15.12 -11.24
CA LEU A 83 -4.11 -14.91 -12.03
C LEU A 83 -4.44 -14.54 -13.48
N GLU A 84 -5.43 -15.19 -14.08
CA GLU A 84 -5.92 -14.90 -15.44
C GLU A 84 -6.46 -13.47 -15.58
N ALA A 85 -7.26 -13.00 -14.61
CA ALA A 85 -7.80 -11.65 -14.62
C ALA A 85 -6.69 -10.60 -14.43
N SER A 86 -5.72 -10.89 -13.56
CA SER A 86 -4.58 -10.00 -13.33
C SER A 86 -3.70 -9.87 -14.57
N LEU A 87 -3.43 -11.00 -15.24
CA LEU A 87 -2.66 -11.04 -16.48
C LEU A 87 -3.38 -10.27 -17.60
N THR A 88 -4.66 -10.55 -17.82
CA THR A 88 -5.50 -9.86 -18.81
C THR A 88 -5.45 -8.35 -18.62
N ALA A 89 -5.56 -7.87 -17.38
CA ALA A 89 -5.50 -6.44 -17.06
C ALA A 89 -4.12 -5.82 -17.38
N LEU A 90 -3.04 -6.51 -17.00
CA LEU A 90 -1.68 -6.04 -17.28
C LEU A 90 -1.40 -6.01 -18.79
N GLU A 91 -1.83 -7.02 -19.55
CA GLU A 91 -1.67 -7.08 -21.00
C GLU A 91 -2.47 -5.99 -21.72
N ALA A 92 -3.68 -5.68 -21.25
CA ALA A 92 -4.52 -4.63 -21.83
C ALA A 92 -3.99 -3.21 -21.60
N GLU A 93 -3.22 -2.99 -20.52
CA GLU A 93 -2.72 -1.66 -20.13
C GLU A 93 -1.20 -1.66 -19.91
N PRO A 94 -0.39 -1.47 -20.97
CA PRO A 94 1.07 -1.53 -20.88
C PRO A 94 1.72 -0.53 -19.92
N GLY A 95 1.02 0.56 -19.56
CA GLY A 95 1.50 1.55 -18.59
C GLY A 95 1.44 1.08 -17.13
N LEU A 96 0.77 -0.04 -16.83
CA LEU A 96 0.70 -0.58 -15.48
C LEU A 96 1.95 -1.39 -15.14
N ALA A 97 2.57 -1.09 -13.99
CA ALA A 97 3.55 -1.98 -13.38
C ALA A 97 2.90 -3.13 -12.61
N GLY A 98 1.63 -3.00 -12.22
CA GLY A 98 1.01 -3.93 -11.30
C GLY A 98 -0.48 -3.73 -11.11
N VAL A 99 -1.14 -4.81 -10.75
CA VAL A 99 -2.53 -4.81 -10.30
C VAL A 99 -2.69 -5.55 -8.99
N GLY A 100 -3.56 -5.07 -8.12
CA GLY A 100 -4.13 -5.85 -7.02
C GLY A 100 -5.55 -6.28 -7.36
N THR A 101 -6.21 -6.96 -6.43
CA THR A 101 -7.63 -7.34 -6.55
C THR A 101 -8.40 -6.95 -5.31
N ALA A 102 -9.72 -6.82 -5.42
CA ALA A 102 -10.59 -6.86 -4.25
C ALA A 102 -10.42 -8.20 -3.52
N VAL A 103 -10.68 -8.19 -2.21
CA VAL A 103 -10.42 -9.32 -1.32
C VAL A 103 -11.63 -9.60 -0.44
N GLU A 104 -11.84 -10.88 -0.15
CA GLU A 104 -12.78 -11.35 0.87
C GLU A 104 -12.00 -11.60 2.16
N LEU A 105 -12.30 -10.83 3.21
CA LEU A 105 -11.66 -11.01 4.51
C LEU A 105 -12.32 -12.16 5.28
N PHE A 106 -11.51 -13.03 5.88
CA PHE A 106 -12.03 -14.08 6.75
C PHE A 106 -11.09 -14.38 7.93
N ARG A 107 -11.66 -14.97 8.98
CA ARG A 107 -10.97 -15.44 10.18
C ARG A 107 -11.68 -16.68 10.71
N ASP A 108 -10.96 -17.50 11.47
CA ASP A 108 -11.54 -18.72 12.07
C ASP A 108 -12.04 -18.50 13.51
N ASP A 109 -11.58 -17.45 14.19
CA ASP A 109 -11.77 -17.24 15.63
C ASP A 109 -12.87 -16.23 15.99
N LYS A 110 -13.00 -15.16 15.20
CA LYS A 110 -13.91 -14.03 15.47
C LYS A 110 -14.22 -13.24 14.21
N PRO A 111 -15.26 -12.39 14.20
CA PRO A 111 -15.52 -11.50 13.07
C PRO A 111 -14.34 -10.57 12.78
N VAL A 112 -14.12 -10.27 11.50
CA VAL A 112 -13.13 -9.30 11.06
C VAL A 112 -13.52 -7.91 11.57
N SER A 113 -12.54 -7.14 12.05
CA SER A 113 -12.78 -5.79 12.60
C SER A 113 -13.40 -4.84 11.55
N PRO A 114 -14.29 -3.91 11.96
CA PRO A 114 -14.87 -2.92 11.05
C PRO A 114 -13.84 -2.06 10.31
N SER A 115 -12.70 -1.73 10.94
CA SER A 115 -11.63 -0.96 10.31
C SER A 115 -10.98 -1.70 9.14
N LEU A 116 -10.68 -3.00 9.31
CA LEU A 116 -10.11 -3.82 8.24
C LEU A 116 -11.13 -4.07 7.11
N GLN A 117 -12.40 -4.28 7.44
CA GLN A 117 -13.48 -4.35 6.43
C GLN A 117 -13.55 -3.05 5.62
N ALA A 118 -13.54 -1.90 6.30
CA ALA A 118 -13.56 -0.61 5.65
C ALA A 118 -12.31 -0.40 4.77
N TYR A 119 -11.14 -0.91 5.16
CA TYR A 119 -9.93 -0.90 4.32
C TYR A 119 -10.10 -1.74 3.05
N ALA A 120 -10.61 -2.97 3.15
CA ALA A 120 -10.87 -3.81 1.97
C ALA A 120 -11.89 -3.18 1.00
N THR A 121 -12.96 -2.57 1.53
CA THR A 121 -13.93 -1.80 0.71
C THR A 121 -13.30 -0.59 0.04
N TRP A 122 -12.34 0.07 0.70
CA TRP A 122 -11.64 1.20 0.09
C TRP A 122 -10.74 0.73 -1.06
N LEU A 123 -9.99 -0.36 -0.87
CA LEU A 123 -9.15 -0.97 -1.91
C LEU A 123 -9.94 -1.33 -3.18
N SER A 124 -11.12 -1.94 -3.03
CA SER A 124 -11.97 -2.34 -4.17
C SER A 124 -12.49 -1.16 -5.00
N GLY A 125 -12.39 0.07 -4.46
CA GLY A 125 -12.72 1.29 -5.19
C GLY A 125 -11.55 1.88 -6.01
N LEU A 126 -10.30 1.47 -5.79
CA LEU A 126 -9.12 2.03 -6.45
C LEU A 126 -8.88 1.39 -7.83
N THR A 127 -9.88 1.47 -8.71
CA THR A 127 -9.96 0.67 -9.94
C THR A 127 -9.30 1.29 -11.17
N THR A 128 -8.79 2.52 -11.08
CA THR A 128 -8.03 3.19 -12.14
C THR A 128 -6.67 3.64 -11.63
N ALA A 129 -5.71 3.78 -12.54
CA ALA A 129 -4.36 4.21 -12.21
C ALA A 129 -4.34 5.62 -11.58
N GLU A 130 -5.15 6.53 -12.11
CA GLU A 130 -5.24 7.92 -11.64
C GLU A 130 -5.82 7.98 -10.23
N ARG A 131 -6.86 7.19 -9.95
CA ARG A 131 -7.47 7.15 -8.63
C ARG A 131 -6.50 6.56 -7.59
N LEU A 132 -5.82 5.48 -7.94
CA LEU A 132 -4.84 4.87 -7.04
C LEU A 132 -3.68 5.83 -6.78
N ASP A 133 -3.12 6.46 -7.82
CA ASP A 133 -2.04 7.43 -7.71
C ASP A 133 -2.43 8.62 -6.80
N ARG A 134 -3.64 9.15 -6.97
CA ARG A 134 -4.20 10.22 -6.13
C ARG A 134 -4.32 9.80 -4.66
N GLU A 135 -4.73 8.56 -4.40
CA GLU A 135 -5.02 8.06 -3.05
C GLU A 135 -3.82 7.37 -2.37
N ARG A 136 -2.66 7.30 -3.05
CA ARG A 136 -1.45 6.59 -2.60
C ARG A 136 -0.90 7.03 -1.24
N PHE A 137 -1.27 8.21 -0.76
CA PHE A 137 -0.83 8.74 0.53
C PHE A 137 -1.87 8.61 1.66
N ILE A 138 -3.05 8.07 1.40
CA ILE A 138 -4.07 7.85 2.44
C ILE A 138 -3.68 6.63 3.27
N GLU A 139 -3.60 5.46 2.64
CA GLU A 139 -3.17 4.18 3.20
C GLU A 139 -2.41 3.38 2.13
N SER A 140 -1.93 2.16 2.46
CA SER A 140 -1.34 1.26 1.45
C SER A 140 -2.38 0.92 0.37
N PRO A 141 -2.21 1.31 -0.91
CA PRO A 141 -3.29 1.27 -1.90
C PRO A 141 -3.51 -0.09 -2.56
N LEU A 142 -2.71 -1.10 -2.20
CA LEU A 142 -2.82 -2.46 -2.71
C LEU A 142 -2.77 -3.44 -1.53
N CYS A 143 -3.57 -4.50 -1.60
CA CYS A 143 -3.42 -5.63 -0.69
C CYS A 143 -2.24 -6.48 -1.18
N HIS A 144 -1.12 -6.47 -0.46
CA HIS A 144 0.10 -7.17 -0.86
C HIS A 144 -0.11 -8.62 -1.35
N PRO A 145 -0.91 -9.50 -0.70
CA PRO A 145 -1.10 -10.87 -1.19
C PRO A 145 -2.01 -11.01 -2.40
N SER A 146 -2.65 -9.94 -2.87
CA SER A 146 -3.47 -9.99 -4.08
C SER A 146 -2.71 -9.58 -5.34
N VAL A 147 -1.52 -8.99 -5.22
CA VAL A 147 -0.84 -8.35 -6.34
C VAL A 147 -0.31 -9.32 -7.40
N CYS A 148 -0.35 -8.86 -8.65
CA CYS A 148 0.42 -9.35 -9.78
C CYS A 148 1.18 -8.17 -10.39
N LEU A 149 2.48 -8.33 -10.62
CA LEU A 149 3.39 -7.26 -11.02
C LEU A 149 4.11 -7.64 -12.31
N ARG A 150 4.41 -6.66 -13.15
CA ARG A 150 5.40 -6.81 -14.22
C ARG A 150 6.78 -6.96 -13.59
N ARG A 151 7.48 -8.02 -13.96
CA ARG A 151 8.77 -8.37 -13.36
C ARG A 151 9.83 -7.31 -13.64
N ASP A 152 9.88 -6.78 -14.85
CA ASP A 152 10.84 -5.74 -15.24
C ASP A 152 10.66 -4.45 -14.43
N ALA A 153 9.43 -3.99 -14.22
CA ALA A 153 9.12 -2.83 -13.39
C ALA A 153 9.50 -3.08 -11.92
N LEU A 154 9.18 -4.27 -11.39
CA LEU A 154 9.57 -4.67 -10.04
C LEU A 154 11.10 -4.72 -9.85
N VAL A 155 11.82 -5.30 -10.81
CA VAL A 155 13.29 -5.34 -10.80
C VAL A 155 13.89 -3.94 -10.94
N ALA A 156 13.32 -3.10 -11.81
CA ALA A 156 13.76 -1.72 -11.98
C ALA A 156 13.61 -0.92 -10.68
N ALA A 157 12.53 -1.15 -9.92
CA ALA A 157 12.29 -0.59 -8.59
C ALA A 157 13.21 -1.18 -7.49
N GLY A 158 14.06 -2.15 -7.81
CA GLY A 158 15.00 -2.79 -6.90
C GLY A 158 14.45 -4.00 -6.14
N GLY A 159 13.24 -4.48 -6.47
CA GLY A 159 12.55 -5.52 -5.70
C GLY A 159 12.02 -5.00 -4.36
N TRP A 160 11.79 -5.91 -3.40
CA TRP A 160 11.38 -5.51 -2.06
C TRP A 160 12.58 -5.01 -1.27
N GLN A 161 12.54 -3.75 -0.82
CA GLN A 161 13.62 -3.21 0.01
C GLN A 161 13.44 -3.61 1.46
N ASP A 162 14.53 -4.02 2.11
CA ASP A 162 14.53 -4.31 3.54
C ASP A 162 14.91 -3.07 4.34
N GLY A 163 14.23 -2.86 5.46
CA GLY A 163 14.42 -1.69 6.30
C GLY A 163 13.33 -1.55 7.35
N ASP A 164 13.45 -0.50 8.16
CA ASP A 164 12.48 -0.18 9.22
C ASP A 164 11.33 0.67 8.65
N PHE A 165 10.62 0.11 7.66
CA PHE A 165 9.47 0.68 6.98
C PHE A 165 8.62 -0.44 6.34
N PRO A 166 7.32 -0.19 6.03
CA PRO A 166 6.49 -1.15 5.32
C PRO A 166 7.00 -1.36 3.89
N GLU A 167 7.55 -2.54 3.61
CA GLU A 167 8.25 -2.89 2.37
C GLU A 167 7.33 -2.85 1.15
N ASP A 168 6.08 -3.29 1.31
CA ASP A 168 5.07 -3.32 0.27
C ASP A 168 4.63 -1.89 -0.09
N TYR A 169 4.33 -1.08 0.92
CA TYR A 169 3.92 0.30 0.71
C TYR A 169 5.05 1.15 0.11
N ALA A 170 6.29 0.96 0.55
CA ALA A 170 7.44 1.60 -0.05
C ALA A 170 7.62 1.21 -1.53
N LEU A 171 7.37 -0.06 -1.90
CA LEU A 171 7.41 -0.53 -3.29
C LEU A 171 6.32 0.13 -4.14
N TRP A 172 5.08 0.25 -3.63
CA TRP A 172 3.99 0.93 -4.36
C TRP A 172 4.35 2.37 -4.68
N LEU A 173 4.89 3.09 -3.69
CA LEU A 173 5.30 4.47 -3.87
C LEU A 173 6.50 4.59 -4.83
N GLU A 174 7.47 3.67 -4.80
CA GLU A 174 8.59 3.65 -5.75
C GLU A 174 8.11 3.46 -7.20
N LEU A 175 7.20 2.51 -7.44
CA LEU A 175 6.66 2.26 -8.77
C LEU A 175 5.90 3.48 -9.30
N LEU A 176 5.06 4.10 -8.46
CA LEU A 176 4.32 5.31 -8.82
C LEU A 176 5.26 6.51 -9.07
N ASP A 177 6.32 6.65 -8.26
CA ASP A 177 7.32 7.72 -8.40
C ASP A 177 8.08 7.63 -9.73
N ARG A 178 8.32 6.40 -10.20
CA ARG A 178 8.90 6.10 -11.52
C ARG A 178 7.94 6.32 -12.69
N GLY A 179 6.69 6.69 -12.43
CA GLY A 179 5.68 6.98 -13.45
C GLY A 179 4.90 5.76 -13.93
N PHE A 180 5.05 4.59 -13.30
CA PHE A 180 4.20 3.45 -13.61
C PHE A 180 2.80 3.62 -13.01
N GLY A 181 1.80 3.06 -13.67
CA GLY A 181 0.45 2.94 -13.12
C GLY A 181 0.29 1.69 -12.24
N LEU A 182 -0.60 1.79 -11.24
CA LEU A 182 -1.07 0.67 -10.44
C LEU A 182 -2.59 0.79 -10.29
N ARG A 183 -3.34 -0.31 -10.27
CA ARG A 183 -4.79 -0.28 -9.95
C ARG A 183 -5.27 -1.58 -9.31
N ASN A 184 -6.41 -1.56 -8.64
CA ASN A 184 -7.09 -2.77 -8.18
C ASN A 184 -8.12 -3.23 -9.23
N LEU A 185 -8.27 -4.54 -9.38
CA LEU A 185 -9.42 -5.14 -10.03
C LEU A 185 -10.64 -5.07 -9.09
N PRO A 186 -11.83 -4.70 -9.58
CA PRO A 186 -13.03 -4.63 -8.74
C PRO A 186 -13.51 -6.00 -8.25
N GLU A 187 -13.15 -7.07 -8.95
CA GLU A 187 -13.56 -8.42 -8.61
C GLU A 187 -12.84 -8.94 -7.35
N VAL A 188 -13.61 -9.57 -6.47
CA VAL A 188 -13.08 -10.35 -5.35
C VAL A 188 -12.40 -11.59 -5.93
N LEU A 189 -11.07 -11.65 -5.81
CA LEU A 189 -10.25 -12.71 -6.41
C LEU A 189 -9.25 -13.36 -5.42
N LEU A 190 -9.25 -12.91 -4.17
CA LEU A 190 -8.44 -13.48 -3.09
C LEU A 190 -9.28 -13.54 -1.82
N ARG A 191 -9.23 -14.67 -1.11
CA ARG A 191 -9.67 -14.75 0.28
C ARG A 191 -8.47 -14.45 1.16
N TRP A 192 -8.53 -13.32 1.85
CA TRP A 192 -7.45 -12.78 2.66
C TRP A 192 -7.70 -13.13 4.13
N ARG A 193 -6.84 -13.98 4.67
CA ARG A 193 -6.94 -14.41 6.06
C ARG A 193 -6.49 -13.30 6.98
N ASP A 194 -7.24 -13.12 8.05
CA ASP A 194 -6.88 -12.22 9.13
C ASP A 194 -6.61 -13.02 10.42
N SER A 195 -5.57 -12.65 11.16
CA SER A 195 -5.16 -13.32 12.40
C SER A 195 -4.39 -12.37 13.30
N ASP A 196 -4.42 -12.56 14.62
CA ASP A 196 -3.72 -11.65 15.54
C ASP A 196 -2.19 -11.72 15.39
N GLY A 197 -1.67 -12.84 14.86
CA GLY A 197 -0.25 -13.07 14.63
C GLY A 197 0.31 -12.50 13.32
N ARG A 198 -0.52 -11.90 12.45
CA ARG A 198 -0.05 -11.34 11.17
C ARG A 198 1.00 -10.25 11.37
N MET A 199 1.99 -10.21 10.47
CA MET A 199 3.13 -9.27 10.59
C MET A 199 2.68 -7.81 10.68
N THR A 200 1.62 -7.40 9.98
CA THR A 200 1.11 -6.02 10.04
C THR A 200 0.58 -5.61 11.43
N ARG A 201 0.41 -6.54 12.37
CA ARG A 201 0.06 -6.27 13.78
C ARG A 201 1.23 -6.43 14.75
N THR A 202 2.21 -7.26 14.40
CA THR A 202 3.24 -7.72 15.33
C THR A 202 4.63 -7.16 15.00
N ASP A 203 4.93 -6.88 13.73
CA ASP A 203 6.23 -6.35 13.31
C ASP A 203 6.23 -4.81 13.40
N PRO A 204 7.21 -4.21 14.11
CA PRO A 204 7.31 -2.75 14.29
C PRO A 204 7.45 -1.96 12.98
N ARG A 205 7.89 -2.60 11.88
CA ARG A 205 8.00 -1.95 10.57
C ARG A 205 6.67 -1.45 10.02
N TYR A 206 5.55 -2.06 10.44
CA TYR A 206 4.19 -1.65 10.04
C TYR A 206 3.52 -0.71 11.05
N ALA A 207 4.25 -0.18 12.04
CA ALA A 207 3.71 0.84 12.92
C ALA A 207 3.27 2.08 12.12
N VAL A 208 2.18 2.74 12.51
CA VAL A 208 1.65 3.94 11.81
C VAL A 208 2.73 5.01 11.57
N LYS A 209 3.65 5.21 12.52
CA LYS A 209 4.77 6.14 12.36
C LYS A 209 5.68 5.80 11.17
N ARG A 210 5.83 4.52 10.83
CA ARG A 210 6.66 4.07 9.70
C ARG A 210 5.97 4.33 8.37
N PHE A 211 4.66 4.16 8.28
CA PHE A 211 3.89 4.63 7.13
C PHE A 211 4.05 6.15 6.94
N LEU A 212 3.95 6.95 8.01
CA LEU A 212 4.11 8.41 7.91
C LEU A 212 5.53 8.83 7.54
N TRP A 213 6.55 8.12 8.05
CA TRP A 213 7.95 8.31 7.65
C TRP A 213 8.15 8.04 6.16
N THR A 214 7.62 6.91 5.66
CA THR A 214 7.67 6.58 4.23
C THR A 214 6.95 7.64 3.40
N LYS A 215 5.76 8.08 3.82
CA LYS A 215 5.01 9.15 3.13
C LYS A 215 5.83 10.43 3.03
N ALA A 216 6.46 10.89 4.10
CA ALA A 216 7.27 12.12 4.08
C ALA A 216 8.32 12.10 2.96
N ARG A 217 9.07 10.99 2.84
CA ARG A 217 10.11 10.82 1.81
C ARG A 217 9.58 10.87 0.39
N TYR A 218 8.42 10.26 0.14
CA TYR A 218 7.79 10.24 -1.18
C TYR A 218 6.95 11.47 -1.49
N LEU A 219 6.58 12.26 -0.47
CA LEU A 219 5.96 13.55 -0.68
C LEU A 219 6.98 14.56 -1.22
N THR A 220 8.27 14.44 -0.85
CA THR A 220 9.32 15.44 -1.09
C THR A 220 10.28 15.11 -2.24
N ARG A 221 10.08 14.01 -2.95
CA ARG A 221 10.96 13.59 -4.05
C ARG A 221 10.17 13.22 -5.30
N GLY A 222 10.85 13.21 -6.45
CA GLY A 222 10.31 12.71 -7.71
C GLY A 222 8.96 13.34 -8.08
N ARG A 223 7.92 12.51 -8.22
CA ARG A 223 6.52 12.89 -8.49
C ARG A 223 5.72 13.24 -7.22
N GLY A 224 6.40 13.43 -6.09
CA GLY A 224 5.82 13.88 -4.84
C GLY A 224 5.32 15.34 -4.92
N PRO A 225 4.18 15.68 -4.29
CA PRO A 225 3.61 17.02 -4.37
C PRO A 225 4.45 18.14 -3.72
N LEU A 226 5.45 17.79 -2.91
CA LEU A 226 6.37 18.73 -2.26
C LEU A 226 7.80 18.68 -2.85
N ALA A 227 7.98 17.99 -3.99
CA ALA A 227 9.31 17.81 -4.60
C ALA A 227 9.92 19.11 -5.13
N ASP A 228 9.09 20.13 -5.40
CA ASP A 228 9.53 21.47 -5.80
C ASP A 228 10.00 22.36 -4.62
N GLY A 229 9.98 21.82 -3.40
CA GLY A 229 10.40 22.52 -2.18
C GLY A 229 9.42 23.61 -1.73
N ARG A 230 8.20 23.66 -2.30
CA ARG A 230 7.21 24.65 -1.87
C ARG A 230 6.81 24.43 -0.42
N PRO A 231 6.53 25.52 0.31
CA PRO A 231 6.03 25.44 1.68
C PRO A 231 4.73 24.65 1.72
N CYS A 232 4.46 23.99 2.85
CA CYS A 232 3.22 23.27 3.02
C CYS A 232 2.38 23.77 4.20
N THR A 233 1.07 23.62 4.07
CA THR A 233 0.09 23.76 5.15
C THR A 233 -0.45 22.38 5.48
N VAL A 234 -0.64 22.05 6.77
CA VAL A 234 -1.16 20.75 7.19
C VAL A 234 -2.55 20.92 7.80
N TRP A 235 -3.57 20.35 7.17
CA TRP A 235 -4.92 20.30 7.73
C TRP A 235 -5.08 19.07 8.62
N GLY A 236 -5.31 19.29 9.91
CA GLY A 236 -5.41 18.25 10.93
C GLY A 236 -4.12 18.14 11.75
N ALA A 237 -4.10 18.76 12.94
CA ALA A 237 -2.97 18.71 13.87
C ALA A 237 -3.15 17.61 14.94
N GLY A 238 -3.77 16.49 14.56
CA GLY A 238 -3.87 15.28 15.36
C GLY A 238 -2.53 14.54 15.47
N PRO A 239 -2.49 13.35 16.10
CA PRO A 239 -1.27 12.55 16.21
C PRO A 239 -0.58 12.30 14.86
N SER A 240 -1.32 11.84 13.84
CA SER A 240 -0.74 11.56 12.52
C SER A 240 -0.21 12.81 11.82
N GLY A 241 -0.95 13.93 11.85
CA GLY A 241 -0.51 15.17 11.21
C GLY A 241 0.72 15.78 11.88
N LYS A 242 0.83 15.71 13.21
CA LYS A 242 2.02 16.15 13.95
C LYS A 242 3.22 15.26 13.66
N THR A 243 3.03 13.93 13.64
CA THR A 243 4.10 12.97 13.32
C THR A 243 4.58 13.14 11.88
N LEU A 244 3.67 13.33 10.91
CA LEU A 244 4.06 13.61 9.53
C LEU A 244 4.81 14.94 9.43
N THR A 245 4.36 15.98 10.13
CA THR A 245 5.06 17.28 10.16
C THR A 245 6.48 17.15 10.68
N HIS A 246 6.69 16.34 11.72
CA HIS A 246 8.04 16.05 12.22
C HIS A 246 8.93 15.44 11.13
N PHE A 247 8.47 14.40 10.43
CA PHE A 247 9.25 13.79 9.35
C PHE A 247 9.41 14.71 8.12
N LEU A 248 8.43 15.54 7.82
CA LEU A 248 8.56 16.57 6.77
C LEU A 248 9.67 17.57 7.10
N HIS A 249 9.82 17.97 8.37
CA HIS A 249 10.94 18.82 8.79
C HIS A 249 12.30 18.12 8.64
N GLU A 250 12.39 16.80 8.92
CA GLU A 250 13.61 16.03 8.67
C GLU A 250 13.98 15.99 7.18
N GLU A 251 12.97 15.96 6.30
CA GLU A 251 13.14 16.07 4.85
C GLU A 251 13.30 17.52 4.35
N GLY A 252 13.47 18.50 5.26
CA GLY A 252 13.75 19.90 4.93
C GLY A 252 12.52 20.73 4.51
N VAL A 253 11.31 20.18 4.63
CA VAL A 253 10.07 20.91 4.30
C VAL A 253 9.72 21.90 5.40
N ARG A 254 9.33 23.11 5.02
CA ARG A 254 8.79 24.11 5.94
C ARG A 254 7.28 24.00 6.04
N VAL A 255 6.76 23.53 7.19
CA VAL A 255 5.34 23.62 7.53
C VAL A 255 5.00 25.02 8.05
N ARG A 256 4.22 25.79 7.29
CA ARG A 256 3.93 27.20 7.61
C ARG A 256 2.83 27.36 8.66
N ARG A 257 1.82 26.50 8.61
CA ARG A 257 0.61 26.59 9.45
C ARG A 257 -0.10 25.24 9.52
N TYR A 258 -0.87 25.07 10.59
CA TYR A 258 -1.87 24.02 10.70
C TYR A 258 -3.27 24.58 10.43
N VAL A 259 -4.16 23.77 9.87
CA VAL A 259 -5.60 24.05 9.82
C VAL A 259 -6.32 23.12 10.79
N GLU A 260 -7.16 23.68 11.66
CA GLU A 260 -7.95 22.95 12.65
C GLU A 260 -9.38 23.49 12.74
N VAL A 261 -10.33 22.59 12.96
CA VAL A 261 -11.75 22.94 13.11
C VAL A 261 -12.14 23.20 14.56
N HIS A 262 -11.33 22.72 15.52
CA HIS A 262 -11.66 22.85 16.94
C HIS A 262 -11.40 24.29 17.42
N PRO A 263 -12.41 25.05 17.89
CA PRO A 263 -12.27 26.48 18.18
C PRO A 263 -11.16 26.80 19.19
N ARG A 264 -10.96 25.95 20.21
CA ARG A 264 -9.89 26.11 21.21
C ARG A 264 -8.46 26.00 20.65
N LYS A 265 -8.27 25.43 19.46
CA LYS A 265 -6.95 25.31 18.81
C LYS A 265 -6.68 26.47 17.85
N VAL A 266 -7.72 27.03 17.22
CA VAL A 266 -7.59 28.15 16.29
C VAL A 266 -6.99 29.36 17.01
N GLY A 267 -6.04 30.03 16.37
CA GLY A 267 -5.30 31.17 16.95
C GLY A 267 -4.16 30.78 17.90
N THR A 268 -3.98 29.48 18.18
CA THR A 268 -2.85 29.00 19.01
C THR A 268 -1.62 28.68 18.15
N ARG A 269 -0.56 28.17 18.80
CA ARG A 269 0.62 27.62 18.13
C ARG A 269 0.90 26.20 18.61
N ILE A 270 1.25 25.31 17.67
CA ILE A 270 1.68 23.93 17.94
C ILE A 270 3.16 23.83 17.55
N HIS A 271 4.04 23.61 18.52
CA HIS A 271 5.50 23.62 18.31
C HIS A 271 5.99 24.87 17.57
N GLY A 272 5.41 26.03 17.90
CA GLY A 272 5.73 27.30 17.25
C GLY A 272 5.04 27.56 15.91
N ILE A 273 4.38 26.56 15.30
CA ILE A 273 3.64 26.69 14.04
C ILE A 273 2.23 27.26 14.33
N PRO A 274 1.80 28.35 13.67
CA PRO A 274 0.47 28.93 13.86
C PRO A 274 -0.65 27.98 13.43
N VAL A 275 -1.77 28.01 14.15
CA VAL A 275 -2.98 27.24 13.85
C VAL A 275 -4.08 28.19 13.39
N ILE A 276 -4.61 27.96 12.20
CA ILE A 276 -5.68 28.75 11.59
C ILE A 276 -6.96 27.93 11.44
N SER A 277 -8.08 28.62 11.24
CA SER A 277 -9.35 28.02 10.84
C SER A 277 -9.39 27.69 9.34
N PRO A 278 -10.28 26.80 8.89
CA PRO A 278 -10.53 26.56 7.46
C PRO A 278 -10.85 27.82 6.64
N GLN A 279 -11.51 28.80 7.27
CA GLN A 279 -11.92 30.06 6.64
C GLN A 279 -10.71 30.96 6.33
N GLU A 280 -9.64 30.86 7.13
CA GLU A 280 -8.39 31.62 6.99
C GLU A 280 -7.39 30.99 6.01
N LEU A 281 -7.72 29.82 5.43
CA LEU A 281 -6.81 29.09 4.53
C LEU A 281 -6.47 29.89 3.26
N GLY A 282 -7.41 30.68 2.76
CA GLY A 282 -7.26 31.49 1.54
C GLY A 282 -7.51 30.70 0.25
N ALA A 283 -6.99 31.24 -0.87
CA ALA A 283 -7.03 30.67 -2.22
C ALA A 283 -5.82 29.74 -2.46
N PRO A 284 -5.88 28.81 -3.44
CA PRO A 284 -4.71 28.01 -3.83
C PRO A 284 -3.56 28.89 -4.33
N GLY A 285 -2.31 28.42 -4.21
CA GLY A 285 -1.11 29.09 -4.73
C GLY A 285 -0.09 29.54 -3.69
N ASP A 286 -0.45 29.59 -2.39
CA ASP A 286 0.49 29.95 -1.30
C ASP A 286 1.33 28.75 -0.77
N GLY A 287 1.37 27.66 -1.53
CA GLY A 287 2.03 26.41 -1.18
C GLY A 287 1.15 25.20 -1.45
N HIS A 288 1.54 24.05 -0.91
CA HIS A 288 0.75 22.81 -1.00
C HIS A 288 0.00 22.53 0.30
N LEU A 289 -1.24 22.05 0.20
CA LEU A 289 -2.03 21.65 1.35
C LEU A 289 -2.01 20.13 1.53
N LEU A 290 -1.55 19.65 2.68
CA LEU A 290 -1.68 18.25 3.07
C LEU A 290 -2.87 18.07 4.00
N VAL A 291 -3.86 17.30 3.56
CA VAL A 291 -5.03 16.94 4.37
C VAL A 291 -4.72 15.67 5.18
N CYS A 292 -4.41 15.84 6.45
CA CYS A 292 -4.03 14.79 7.40
C CYS A 292 -5.18 14.46 8.37
N VAL A 293 -6.36 14.20 7.81
CA VAL A 293 -7.59 13.89 8.55
C VAL A 293 -7.98 12.42 8.30
N GLY A 294 -7.79 11.57 9.31
CA GLY A 294 -8.04 10.12 9.19
C GLY A 294 -9.51 9.72 9.16
N VAL A 295 -10.41 10.63 9.52
CA VAL A 295 -11.86 10.37 9.49
C VAL A 295 -12.36 10.51 8.04
N ARG A 296 -12.80 9.40 7.45
CA ARG A 296 -13.11 9.29 6.00
C ARG A 296 -14.17 10.28 5.52
N TRP A 297 -15.28 10.41 6.25
CA TRP A 297 -16.35 11.33 5.88
C TRP A 297 -15.89 12.80 5.96
N ALA A 298 -15.17 13.17 7.01
CA ALA A 298 -14.62 14.51 7.17
C ALA A 298 -13.58 14.83 6.07
N ARG A 299 -12.78 13.85 5.67
CA ARG A 299 -11.86 13.99 4.53
C ARG A 299 -12.59 14.20 3.21
N ALA A 300 -13.71 13.51 3.00
CA ALA A 300 -14.55 13.71 1.82
C ALA A 300 -15.15 15.12 1.79
N GLU A 301 -15.69 15.60 2.92
CA GLU A 301 -16.21 16.97 3.05
C GLU A 301 -15.13 18.03 2.79
N ILE A 302 -13.92 17.85 3.35
CA ILE A 302 -12.79 18.76 3.09
C ILE A 302 -12.43 18.78 1.60
N ARG A 303 -12.39 17.61 0.96
CA ARG A 303 -12.10 17.51 -0.48
C ARG A 303 -13.17 18.25 -1.30
N GLU A 304 -14.44 18.05 -0.99
CA GLU A 304 -15.56 18.72 -1.66
C GLU A 304 -15.52 20.25 -1.48
N ASP A 305 -15.26 20.73 -0.25
CA ASP A 305 -15.09 22.17 0.04
C ASP A 305 -13.93 22.77 -0.77
N LEU A 306 -12.75 22.14 -0.72
CA LEU A 306 -11.56 22.62 -1.42
C LEU A 306 -11.80 22.69 -2.94
N ILE A 307 -12.38 21.65 -3.54
CA ILE A 307 -12.71 21.64 -4.97
C ILE A 307 -13.74 22.73 -5.30
N GLY A 308 -14.78 22.89 -4.47
CA GLY A 308 -15.77 23.96 -4.62
C GLY A 308 -15.17 25.38 -4.55
N ARG A 309 -14.04 25.52 -3.85
CA ARG A 309 -13.25 26.76 -3.75
C ARG A 309 -12.18 26.91 -4.84
N GLY A 310 -12.14 26.01 -5.82
CA GLY A 310 -11.22 26.06 -6.96
C GLY A 310 -9.84 25.44 -6.72
N TRP A 311 -9.65 24.69 -5.64
CA TRP A 311 -8.42 23.91 -5.43
C TRP A 311 -8.44 22.63 -6.27
N VAL A 312 -7.29 22.27 -6.84
CA VAL A 312 -7.13 21.07 -7.66
C VAL A 312 -6.34 20.01 -6.87
N GLU A 313 -6.94 18.85 -6.63
CA GLU A 313 -6.26 17.72 -5.95
C GLU A 313 -5.07 17.21 -6.79
N GLY A 314 -3.97 16.88 -6.13
CA GLY A 314 -2.70 16.52 -6.76
C GLY A 314 -1.83 17.73 -7.12
N ARG A 315 -2.44 18.87 -7.49
CA ARG A 315 -1.71 20.12 -7.77
C ARG A 315 -1.59 21.02 -6.55
N ASP A 316 -2.71 21.34 -5.92
CA ASP A 316 -2.82 22.34 -4.85
C ASP A 316 -2.94 21.68 -3.46
N PHE A 317 -3.53 20.48 -3.41
CA PHE A 317 -3.65 19.70 -2.17
C PHE A 317 -3.55 18.19 -2.37
N THR A 318 -3.23 17.46 -1.30
CA THR A 318 -3.16 15.99 -1.28
C THR A 318 -3.67 15.46 0.06
N CYS A 319 -4.50 14.41 0.03
CA CYS A 319 -4.87 13.66 1.22
C CYS A 319 -3.76 12.70 1.65
N ALA A 320 -3.33 12.77 2.91
CA ALA A 320 -2.18 12.03 3.43
C ALA A 320 -2.48 11.19 4.70
N ALA A 321 -3.75 11.08 5.09
CA ALA A 321 -4.27 10.24 6.18
C ALA A 321 -5.74 9.90 5.91
#